data_AF-A0A962RAE4-F1
#
_entry.id   AF-A0A962RAE4-F1
#
_cell.length_a   1.000
_cell.length_b   1.000
_cell.length_c   1.000
_cell.angle_alpha   90.00
_cell.angle_beta   90.00
_cell.angle_gamma   90.00
#
_symmetry.space_group_name_H-M   'P 1'
#
loop_
_entity.id
_entity.type
_entity.pdbx_description
1 polymer ?
#
loop_
_entity_poly.entity_id
_entity_poly.type
_entity_poly.pdbx_seq_one_letter_code
_entity_poly.pdbx_strand_id
1 'polypeptide(L)'
;MPVLAFDKPRWYPPEHLENIAEELRDRAVAPAVPPAPACRSRYRSIFAGDETVISIFFGFTELDRIDLVFDPFSRQELERRLRTPCRDHEFVCGFSADESQPWRLKKTLPLPESRAHQVVVELFDSAITDDYAPFADDPDAAKIEQQARKTAEVRALFLDRINRSQVVLYSGHARRGTGPGFGPVAALTQPWFEAAFLGASLRDFRRTLANSPHQPELIGLFACASRDHYLRDLAAVAPNTGFIVSNGDTQPDQDNANLLGTLDALLRRSCKRAFDRALSIGGGDSAYELRGFFDPIPESDRIAPNTWL
;
A
#
# COMPACT_ATOMS: atom_id res chain seq x y z
N MET A 1 22.90 7.35 39.79
CA MET A 1 21.55 7.76 39.31
C MET A 1 20.90 6.51 38.73
N PRO A 2 19.74 6.07 39.23
CA PRO A 2 19.10 4.87 38.70
C PRO A 2 18.53 5.20 37.31
N VAL A 3 18.93 4.40 36.31
CA VAL A 3 18.32 4.42 34.98
C VAL A 3 16.91 3.87 35.15
N LEU A 4 15.91 4.73 34.99
CA LEU A 4 14.52 4.30 34.89
C LEU A 4 14.41 3.40 33.66
N ALA A 5 14.22 2.10 33.89
CA ALA A 5 13.80 1.19 32.84
C ALA A 5 12.41 1.67 32.39
N PHE A 6 12.37 2.39 31.27
CA PHE A 6 11.12 2.60 30.57
C PHE A 6 10.68 1.22 30.08
N ASP A 7 9.59 0.69 30.65
CA ASP A 7 8.86 -0.41 30.04
C ASP A 7 8.66 -0.01 28.58
N LYS A 8 9.19 -0.83 27.65
CA LYS A 8 8.98 -0.64 26.21
C LYS A 8 7.50 -0.36 26.02
N PRO A 9 7.10 0.73 25.34
CA PRO A 9 5.70 1.06 25.16
C PRO A 9 5.01 -0.20 24.65
N ARG A 10 3.99 -0.66 25.39
CA ARG A 10 3.10 -1.72 24.93
C ARG A 10 2.48 -1.17 23.66
N TRP A 11 3.04 -1.60 22.53
CA TRP A 11 2.55 -1.33 21.19
C TRP A 11 1.04 -1.51 21.16
N TYR A 12 0.37 -0.70 20.34
CA TYR A 12 -1.07 -0.74 20.11
C TYR A 12 -1.60 -2.17 20.31
N PRO A 13 -2.58 -2.38 21.20
CA PRO A 13 -2.98 -3.72 21.58
C PRO A 13 -3.36 -4.49 20.30
N PRO A 14 -2.95 -5.77 20.16
CA PRO A 14 -3.28 -6.63 19.01
C PRO A 14 -4.76 -6.55 18.60
N GLU A 15 -5.61 -6.24 19.57
CA GLU A 15 -7.02 -5.90 19.48
C GLU A 15 -7.36 -4.89 18.37
N HIS A 16 -6.54 -3.86 18.10
CA HIS A 16 -6.89 -2.83 17.10
C HIS A 16 -6.96 -3.39 15.67
N LEU A 17 -6.01 -4.27 15.30
CA LEU A 17 -6.02 -4.92 13.98
C LEU A 17 -7.00 -6.10 13.93
N GLU A 18 -7.32 -6.70 15.07
CA GLU A 18 -8.44 -7.66 15.17
C GLU A 18 -9.77 -6.96 14.92
N ASN A 19 -9.96 -5.75 15.45
CA ASN A 19 -11.14 -4.92 15.17
C ASN A 19 -11.23 -4.57 13.67
N ILE A 20 -10.11 -4.29 13.00
CA ILE A 20 -10.10 -4.08 11.54
C ILE A 20 -10.57 -5.32 10.77
N ALA A 21 -10.15 -6.52 11.18
CA ALA A 21 -10.62 -7.75 10.56
C ALA A 21 -12.12 -7.99 10.83
N GLU A 22 -12.60 -7.62 12.01
CA GLU A 22 -14.02 -7.65 12.36
C GLU A 22 -14.83 -6.62 11.55
N GLU A 23 -14.33 -5.40 11.37
CA GLU A 23 -14.95 -4.39 10.51
C GLU A 23 -15.00 -4.82 9.04
N LEU A 24 -13.92 -5.43 8.52
CA LEU A 24 -13.91 -6.02 7.18
C LEU A 24 -15.01 -7.06 7.02
N ARG A 25 -15.24 -7.88 8.06
CA ARG A 25 -16.31 -8.88 8.07
C ARG A 25 -17.67 -8.22 8.04
N ASP A 26 -17.96 -7.32 8.97
CA ASP A 26 -19.28 -6.69 9.10
C ASP A 26 -19.67 -5.93 7.83
N ARG A 27 -18.69 -5.30 7.17
CA ARG A 27 -18.90 -4.60 5.89
C ARG A 27 -19.02 -5.54 4.68
N ALA A 28 -18.55 -6.79 4.80
CA ALA A 28 -18.67 -7.81 3.77
C ALA A 28 -20.04 -8.54 3.76
N VAL A 29 -20.86 -8.40 4.80
CA VAL A 29 -22.14 -9.13 4.94
C VAL A 29 -23.25 -8.57 4.03
N ALA A 30 -23.08 -7.39 3.43
CA ALA A 30 -24.05 -6.91 2.44
C ALA A 30 -24.10 -7.89 1.25
N PRO A 31 -25.26 -8.50 0.94
CA PRO A 31 -25.37 -9.55 -0.07
C PRO A 31 -24.76 -9.06 -1.38
N ALA A 32 -23.87 -9.88 -1.95
CA ALA A 32 -23.17 -9.59 -3.18
C ALA A 32 -24.16 -9.44 -4.33
N VAL A 33 -24.69 -8.23 -4.53
CA VAL A 33 -25.30 -7.84 -5.79
C VAL A 33 -24.24 -8.15 -6.85
N PRO A 34 -24.54 -9.02 -7.84
CA PRO A 34 -23.55 -9.40 -8.82
C PRO A 34 -22.96 -8.14 -9.44
N PRO A 35 -21.63 -8.02 -9.49
CA PRO A 35 -20.99 -6.77 -9.88
C PRO A 35 -21.45 -6.38 -11.27
N ALA A 36 -21.84 -5.11 -11.43
CA ALA A 36 -22.29 -4.55 -12.70
C ALA A 36 -21.26 -4.87 -13.81
N PRO A 37 -21.68 -5.15 -15.07
CA PRO A 37 -20.76 -5.54 -16.14
C PRO A 37 -19.55 -4.59 -16.32
N ALA A 38 -19.77 -3.28 -16.18
CA ALA A 38 -18.71 -2.26 -16.27
C ALA A 38 -17.62 -2.39 -15.18
N CYS A 39 -17.98 -2.86 -14.00
CA CYS A 39 -17.02 -3.10 -12.92
C CYS A 39 -16.13 -4.32 -13.19
N ARG A 40 -16.64 -5.32 -13.93
CA ARG A 40 -15.88 -6.54 -14.24
C ARG A 40 -14.79 -6.35 -15.29
N SER A 41 -14.92 -5.37 -16.18
CA SER A 41 -13.97 -5.16 -17.29
C SER A 41 -12.56 -4.85 -16.79
N ARG A 42 -12.42 -4.03 -15.74
CA ARG A 42 -11.13 -3.63 -15.15
C ARG A 42 -10.40 -4.79 -14.48
N TYR A 43 -11.15 -5.70 -13.87
CA TYR A 43 -10.57 -6.91 -13.30
C TYR A 43 -10.08 -7.89 -14.36
N ARG A 44 -10.62 -7.85 -15.58
CA ARG A 44 -10.14 -8.72 -16.66
C ARG A 44 -8.69 -8.42 -17.05
N SER A 45 -8.26 -7.16 -17.05
CA SER A 45 -6.86 -6.84 -17.37
C SER A 45 -5.91 -7.30 -16.26
N ILE A 46 -6.25 -7.00 -14.99
CA ILE A 46 -5.45 -7.39 -13.82
C ILE A 46 -5.26 -8.91 -13.73
N PHE A 47 -6.32 -9.67 -14.05
CA PHE A 47 -6.34 -11.14 -13.97
C PHE A 47 -6.29 -11.80 -15.36
N ALA A 48 -5.74 -11.13 -16.39
CA ALA A 48 -5.68 -11.67 -17.76
C ALA A 48 -4.70 -12.84 -17.90
N GLY A 49 -3.57 -12.77 -17.18
CA GLY A 49 -2.48 -13.75 -17.23
C GLY A 49 -2.77 -15.03 -16.45
N ASP A 50 -1.74 -15.87 -16.30
CA ASP A 50 -1.74 -16.98 -15.32
C ASP A 50 -1.49 -16.49 -13.89
N GLU A 51 -0.81 -15.35 -13.77
CA GLU A 51 -0.36 -14.76 -12.52
C GLU A 51 -0.72 -13.28 -12.48
N THR A 52 -1.12 -12.80 -11.31
CA THR A 52 -1.19 -11.37 -10.97
C THR A 52 -0.16 -11.08 -9.88
N VAL A 53 0.73 -10.14 -10.14
CA VAL A 53 1.76 -9.68 -9.21
C VAL A 53 1.33 -8.34 -8.59
N ILE A 54 1.28 -8.34 -7.27
CA ILE A 54 1.01 -7.19 -6.42
C ILE A 54 2.28 -6.93 -5.61
N SER A 55 2.96 -5.81 -5.87
CA SER A 55 4.19 -5.45 -5.15
C SER A 55 3.90 -4.35 -4.13
N ILE A 56 4.24 -4.59 -2.87
CA ILE A 56 3.98 -3.68 -1.74
C ILE A 56 5.32 -3.24 -1.15
N PHE A 57 5.51 -1.93 -1.08
CA PHE A 57 6.72 -1.30 -0.59
C PHE A 57 6.42 -0.51 0.67
N PHE A 58 7.13 -0.82 1.74
CA PHE A 58 7.12 -0.05 2.98
C PHE A 58 8.32 0.88 2.97
N GLY A 59 8.06 2.19 2.87
CA GLY A 59 9.04 3.24 2.89
C GLY A 59 9.62 3.45 4.29
N PHE A 60 10.86 3.93 4.35
CA PHE A 60 11.53 4.22 5.62
C PHE A 60 10.71 5.24 6.40
N THR A 61 10.13 4.80 7.52
CA THR A 61 9.17 5.57 8.31
C THR A 61 9.65 5.69 9.75
N GLU A 62 10.34 6.78 10.04
CA GLU A 62 10.72 7.19 11.38
C GLU A 62 9.53 7.81 12.13
N LEU A 63 9.47 7.59 13.44
CA LEU A 63 8.57 8.29 14.35
C LEU A 63 9.40 9.17 15.30
N ASP A 64 9.33 10.49 15.10
CA ASP A 64 10.12 11.55 15.77
C ASP A 64 10.14 11.51 17.31
N ARG A 65 9.37 10.63 17.96
CA ARG A 65 9.20 10.58 19.42
C ARG A 65 9.66 9.29 20.08
N ILE A 66 9.98 8.25 19.31
CA ILE A 66 10.20 6.90 19.88
C ILE A 66 11.42 6.16 19.31
N ASP A 67 12.31 6.84 18.57
CA ASP A 67 13.56 6.27 18.01
C ASP A 67 13.37 4.92 17.30
N LEU A 68 12.25 4.78 16.58
CA LEU A 68 11.86 3.55 15.91
C LEU A 68 11.52 3.78 14.45
N VAL A 69 11.78 2.74 13.67
CA VAL A 69 11.55 2.64 12.24
C VAL A 69 10.45 1.60 12.00
N PHE A 70 9.33 2.04 11.44
CA PHE A 70 8.07 1.27 11.47
C PHE A 70 7.86 0.34 10.27
N ASP A 71 8.65 0.47 9.20
CA ASP A 71 8.43 -0.32 7.99
C ASP A 71 8.70 -1.83 8.14
N PRO A 72 9.74 -2.31 8.84
CA PRO A 72 9.91 -3.75 9.04
C PRO A 72 8.74 -4.36 9.83
N PHE A 73 8.25 -3.63 10.84
CA PHE A 73 7.12 -4.05 11.66
C PHE A 73 5.82 -4.10 10.83
N SER A 74 5.52 -3.06 10.07
CA SER A 74 4.36 -3.01 9.18
C SER A 74 4.36 -4.13 8.15
N ARG A 75 5.52 -4.39 7.54
CA ARG A 75 5.72 -5.49 6.59
C ARG A 75 5.43 -6.83 7.27
N GLN A 76 6.00 -7.07 8.44
CA GLN A 76 5.83 -8.32 9.17
C GLN A 76 4.37 -8.54 9.60
N GLU A 77 3.70 -7.51 10.08
CA GLU A 77 2.30 -7.62 10.49
C GLU A 77 1.38 -7.87 9.29
N LEU A 78 1.59 -7.17 8.18
CA LEU A 78 0.85 -7.47 6.94
C LEU A 78 1.12 -8.91 6.49
N GLU A 79 2.38 -9.33 6.42
CA GLU A 79 2.74 -10.70 6.04
C GLU A 79 2.03 -11.74 6.93
N ARG A 80 2.06 -11.54 8.25
CA ARG A 80 1.40 -12.42 9.21
C ARG A 80 -0.09 -12.53 8.92
N ARG A 81 -0.77 -11.41 8.67
CA ARG A 81 -2.21 -11.35 8.34
C ARG A 81 -2.51 -12.07 7.04
N LEU A 82 -1.74 -11.81 5.98
CA LEU A 82 -1.89 -12.47 4.68
C LEU A 82 -1.76 -13.99 4.79
N ARG A 83 -0.92 -14.49 5.71
CA ARG A 83 -0.67 -15.93 5.91
C ARG A 83 -1.65 -16.62 6.86
N THR A 84 -2.50 -15.88 7.57
CA THR A 84 -3.52 -16.50 8.43
C THR A 84 -4.54 -17.31 7.61
N PRO A 85 -5.11 -18.41 8.13
CA PRO A 85 -6.20 -19.11 7.46
C PRO A 85 -7.37 -18.19 7.21
N CYS A 86 -7.99 -18.32 6.04
CA CYS A 86 -9.16 -17.51 5.73
C CYS A 86 -10.38 -17.93 6.54
N ARG A 87 -11.10 -16.92 7.02
CA ARG A 87 -12.47 -17.06 7.50
C ARG A 87 -13.44 -16.88 6.34
N ASP A 88 -14.71 -17.21 6.58
CA ASP A 88 -15.74 -17.09 5.55
C ASP A 88 -15.76 -15.68 4.95
N HIS A 89 -15.82 -15.66 3.62
CA HIS A 89 -15.82 -14.46 2.79
C HIS A 89 -14.52 -13.66 2.75
N GLU A 90 -13.49 -13.86 3.58
CA GLU A 90 -12.22 -13.09 3.48
C GLU A 90 -11.33 -13.57 2.31
N PHE A 91 -10.79 -12.64 1.51
CA PHE A 91 -9.94 -12.99 0.35
C PHE A 91 -8.47 -12.58 0.53
N VAL A 92 -8.15 -11.68 1.46
CA VAL A 92 -6.79 -11.18 1.72
C VAL A 92 -5.89 -12.14 2.52
N CYS A 93 -6.46 -13.16 3.14
CA CYS A 93 -5.78 -14.19 3.95
C CYS A 93 -5.38 -15.42 3.12
N GLY A 94 -4.80 -16.46 3.74
CA GLY A 94 -4.56 -17.78 3.15
C GLY A 94 -3.43 -17.85 2.13
N PHE A 95 -2.50 -16.89 2.17
CA PHE A 95 -1.28 -16.94 1.37
C PHE A 95 -0.24 -17.86 1.99
N SER A 96 0.56 -18.51 1.13
CA SER A 96 1.72 -19.30 1.52
C SER A 96 3.00 -18.60 1.11
N ALA A 97 4.04 -18.65 1.95
CA ALA A 97 5.35 -18.11 1.60
C ALA A 97 6.01 -18.99 0.52
N ASP A 98 6.72 -18.33 -0.41
CA ASP A 98 7.60 -19.01 -1.35
C ASP A 98 8.93 -19.33 -0.67
N GLU A 99 9.27 -20.62 -0.56
CA GLU A 99 10.50 -21.07 0.11
C GLU A 99 11.78 -20.54 -0.57
N SER A 100 11.73 -20.25 -1.87
CA SER A 100 12.86 -19.72 -2.62
C SER A 100 12.99 -18.19 -2.50
N GLN A 101 11.89 -17.51 -2.16
CA GLN A 101 11.79 -16.05 -2.10
C GLN A 101 10.91 -15.65 -0.91
N PRO A 102 11.47 -15.52 0.31
CA PRO A 102 10.67 -15.30 1.53
C PRO A 102 9.82 -14.03 1.53
N TRP A 103 10.18 -13.03 0.71
CA TRP A 103 9.42 -11.81 0.50
C TRP A 103 8.23 -11.98 -0.45
N ARG A 104 8.03 -13.18 -1.02
CA ARG A 104 6.99 -13.51 -1.98
C ARG A 104 5.97 -14.45 -1.35
N LEU A 105 4.71 -14.06 -1.41
CA LEU A 105 3.56 -14.81 -0.92
C LEU A 105 2.69 -15.21 -2.11
N LYS A 106 2.20 -16.45 -2.12
CA LYS A 106 1.40 -17.03 -3.21
C LYS A 106 0.05 -17.50 -2.70
N LYS A 107 -1.00 -17.24 -3.48
CA LYS A 107 -2.35 -17.77 -3.25
C LYS A 107 -3.01 -18.09 -4.58
N THR A 108 -3.76 -19.18 -4.65
CA THR A 108 -4.61 -19.48 -5.80
C THR A 108 -6.01 -18.94 -5.54
N LEU A 109 -6.53 -18.14 -6.47
CA LEU A 109 -7.91 -17.66 -6.45
C LEU A 109 -8.79 -18.49 -7.41
N PRO A 110 -10.00 -18.89 -6.97
CA PRO A 110 -10.99 -19.44 -7.87
C PRO A 110 -11.62 -18.29 -8.69
N LEU A 111 -11.36 -18.26 -10.00
CA LEU A 111 -12.06 -17.36 -10.90
C LEU A 111 -13.35 -18.02 -11.46
N PRO A 112 -14.42 -17.24 -11.73
CA PRO A 112 -15.71 -17.74 -12.23
C PRO A 112 -15.62 -18.48 -13.57
N GLU A 113 -14.52 -18.29 -14.30
CA GLU A 113 -14.26 -18.93 -15.58
C GLU A 113 -13.60 -20.31 -15.42
N SER A 114 -13.63 -20.88 -14.21
CA SER A 114 -13.07 -22.20 -13.87
C SER A 114 -11.57 -22.36 -14.06
N ARG A 115 -10.84 -21.25 -14.29
CA ARG A 115 -9.37 -21.22 -14.29
C ARG A 115 -8.88 -20.89 -12.88
N ALA A 116 -7.97 -21.72 -12.37
CA ALA A 116 -7.19 -21.38 -11.18
C ALA A 116 -6.23 -20.24 -11.55
N HIS A 117 -6.28 -19.15 -10.78
CA HIS A 117 -5.42 -17.98 -11.01
C HIS A 117 -4.45 -17.78 -9.87
N GLN A 118 -3.16 -17.59 -10.16
CA GLN A 118 -2.17 -17.35 -9.12
C GLN A 118 -2.08 -15.85 -8.80
N VAL A 119 -2.23 -15.51 -7.53
CA VAL A 119 -1.91 -14.18 -7.02
C VAL A 119 -0.62 -14.25 -6.24
N VAL A 120 0.27 -13.32 -6.56
CA VAL A 120 1.55 -13.12 -5.90
C VAL A 120 1.56 -11.77 -5.23
N VAL A 121 1.86 -11.77 -3.92
CA VAL A 121 2.13 -10.56 -3.16
C VAL A 121 3.61 -10.54 -2.83
N GLU A 122 4.31 -9.49 -3.25
CA GLU A 122 5.71 -9.25 -2.91
C GLU A 122 5.79 -8.13 -1.87
N LEU A 123 6.54 -8.34 -0.79
CA LEU A 123 6.62 -7.42 0.34
C LEU A 123 8.07 -6.94 0.52
N PHE A 124 8.29 -5.63 0.40
CA PHE A 124 9.61 -5.01 0.52
C PHE A 124 9.62 -3.98 1.63
N ASP A 125 10.53 -4.13 2.60
CA ASP A 125 10.87 -3.10 3.58
C ASP A 125 12.10 -2.30 3.15
N SER A 126 12.23 -1.09 3.67
CA SER A 126 13.29 -0.14 3.35
C SER A 126 14.40 -0.11 4.40
N ALA A 127 14.09 -0.44 5.65
CA ALA A 127 15.01 -0.37 6.76
C ALA A 127 15.76 -1.69 7.00
N ILE A 128 17.00 -1.59 7.47
CA ILE A 128 17.82 -2.74 7.87
C ILE A 128 17.60 -3.16 9.34
N THR A 129 16.93 -2.32 10.12
CA THR A 129 16.68 -2.47 11.56
C THR A 129 15.42 -1.68 11.94
N ASP A 130 14.78 -2.06 13.04
CA ASP A 130 13.65 -1.33 13.64
C ASP A 130 14.11 -0.18 14.56
N ASP A 131 15.37 -0.19 14.98
CA ASP A 131 16.02 0.86 15.78
C ASP A 131 16.50 2.05 14.93
N TYR A 132 16.05 3.28 15.26
CA TYR A 132 16.47 4.51 14.56
C TYR A 132 17.78 5.08 15.10
N ALA A 133 18.17 4.75 16.33
CA ALA A 133 19.35 5.32 16.99
C ALA A 133 20.64 5.24 16.14
N PRO A 134 20.91 4.15 15.39
CA PRO A 134 22.07 4.05 14.51
C PRO A 134 22.16 5.08 13.37
N PHE A 135 21.07 5.81 13.11
CA PHE A 135 20.98 6.79 12.03
C PHE A 135 20.88 8.24 12.52
N ALA A 136 20.69 8.44 13.82
CA ALA A 136 20.48 9.76 14.43
C ALA A 136 21.33 9.97 15.69
N ASP A 137 21.02 9.26 16.78
CA ASP A 137 21.57 9.56 18.11
C ASP A 137 22.97 8.97 18.34
N ASP A 138 23.25 7.79 17.79
CA ASP A 138 24.54 7.10 17.87
C ASP A 138 24.93 6.57 16.48
N PRO A 139 25.40 7.45 15.57
CA PRO A 139 25.58 7.10 14.18
C PRO A 139 26.66 6.02 14.00
N ASP A 140 26.23 4.85 13.55
CA ASP A 140 27.09 3.73 13.19
C ASP A 140 27.36 3.79 11.67
N ALA A 141 28.60 4.11 11.30
CA ALA A 141 29.00 4.27 9.90
C ALA A 141 28.73 3.02 9.04
N ALA A 142 28.90 1.81 9.61
CA ALA A 142 28.67 0.57 8.89
C ALA A 142 27.16 0.35 8.64
N LYS A 143 26.32 0.65 9.64
CA LYS A 143 24.86 0.59 9.50
C LYS A 143 24.33 1.66 8.54
N ILE A 144 24.87 2.87 8.58
CA ILE A 144 24.53 3.94 7.63
C ILE A 144 24.84 3.51 6.19
N GLU A 145 26.02 2.93 5.96
CA GLU A 145 26.39 2.45 4.63
C GLU A 145 25.49 1.28 4.18
N GLN A 146 25.18 0.34 5.08
CA GLN A 146 24.26 -0.76 4.80
C GLN A 146 22.84 -0.25 4.48
N GLN A 147 22.34 0.73 5.23
CA GLN A 147 21.05 1.35 5.00
C GLN A 147 21.02 2.11 3.66
N ALA A 148 22.10 2.79 3.29
CA ALA A 148 22.21 3.44 1.98
C ALA A 148 22.14 2.43 0.83
N ARG A 149 22.81 1.27 0.95
CA ARG A 149 22.72 0.17 -0.03
C ARG A 149 21.29 -0.37 -0.13
N LYS A 150 20.65 -0.69 1.00
CA LYS A 150 19.25 -1.16 1.05
C LYS A 150 18.29 -0.14 0.45
N THR A 151 18.46 1.14 0.76
CA THR A 151 17.67 2.24 0.18
C THR A 151 17.76 2.27 -1.34
N ALA A 152 18.97 2.16 -1.89
CA ALA A 152 19.20 2.14 -3.34
C ALA A 152 18.59 0.90 -4.00
N GLU A 153 18.75 -0.27 -3.38
CA GLU A 153 18.17 -1.54 -3.85
C GLU A 153 16.65 -1.48 -3.90
N VAL A 154 15.99 -1.08 -2.81
CA VAL A 154 14.53 -1.02 -2.71
C VAL A 154 13.96 0.01 -3.67
N ARG A 155 14.63 1.17 -3.83
CA ARG A 155 14.24 2.17 -4.84
C ARG A 155 14.33 1.60 -6.25
N ALA A 156 15.40 0.88 -6.57
CA ALA A 156 15.56 0.25 -7.88
C ALA A 156 14.48 -0.82 -8.12
N LEU A 157 14.18 -1.64 -7.10
CA LEU A 157 13.09 -2.62 -7.15
C LEU A 157 11.73 -1.94 -7.34
N PHE A 158 11.43 -0.86 -6.63
CA PHE A 158 10.20 -0.10 -6.82
C PHE A 158 10.02 0.34 -8.27
N LEU A 159 11.05 0.96 -8.85
CA LEU A 159 11.02 1.40 -10.24
C LEU A 159 10.93 0.23 -11.23
N ASP A 160 11.59 -0.90 -10.95
CA ASP A 160 11.43 -2.12 -11.77
C ASP A 160 9.98 -2.66 -11.71
N ARG A 161 9.37 -2.69 -10.53
CA ARG A 161 7.99 -3.19 -10.33
C ARG A 161 6.93 -2.33 -10.98
N ILE A 162 7.16 -1.03 -11.15
CA ILE A 162 6.29 -0.19 -12.00
C ILE A 162 6.18 -0.74 -13.44
N ASN A 163 7.16 -1.50 -13.94
CA ASN A 163 7.11 -2.06 -15.30
C ASN A 163 6.60 -3.50 -15.38
N ARG A 164 6.40 -4.18 -14.25
CA ARG A 164 6.20 -5.63 -14.22
C ARG A 164 4.99 -6.07 -13.42
N SER A 165 4.59 -5.28 -12.43
CA SER A 165 3.50 -5.63 -11.53
C SER A 165 2.20 -5.03 -12.02
N GLN A 166 1.12 -5.78 -11.87
CA GLN A 166 -0.22 -5.27 -12.18
C GLN A 166 -0.67 -4.23 -11.14
N VAL A 167 -0.21 -4.43 -9.90
CA VAL A 167 -0.52 -3.52 -8.79
C VAL A 167 0.75 -3.18 -8.05
N VAL A 168 0.96 -1.89 -7.78
CA VAL A 168 2.08 -1.39 -6.97
C VAL A 168 1.54 -0.54 -5.84
N LEU A 169 1.79 -0.96 -4.61
CA LEU A 169 1.35 -0.26 -3.39
C LEU A 169 2.59 0.25 -2.64
N TYR A 170 2.52 1.49 -2.16
CA TYR A 170 3.56 2.12 -1.35
C TYR A 170 2.94 2.62 -0.04
N SER A 171 3.56 2.31 1.10
CA SER A 171 3.18 2.79 2.42
C SER A 171 4.36 3.48 3.09
N GLY A 172 4.22 4.73 3.51
CA GLY A 172 5.29 5.46 4.21
C GLY A 172 5.20 6.97 4.03
N HIS A 173 6.33 7.66 4.09
CA HIS A 173 6.36 9.12 4.02
C HIS A 173 6.18 9.66 2.60
N ALA A 174 5.30 10.66 2.44
CA ALA A 174 5.19 11.42 1.19
C ALA A 174 6.35 12.41 0.97
N ARG A 175 7.17 12.65 2.01
CA ARG A 175 8.35 13.54 1.96
C ARG A 175 8.05 14.89 1.27
N ARG A 176 6.90 15.50 1.62
CA ARG A 176 6.42 16.78 1.03
C ARG A 176 6.30 16.75 -0.50
N GLY A 177 6.02 15.59 -1.08
CA GLY A 177 5.84 15.39 -2.51
C GLY A 177 7.13 15.19 -3.29
N THR A 178 8.27 14.97 -2.64
CA THR A 178 9.49 14.63 -3.36
C THR A 178 9.48 13.21 -3.94
N GLY A 179 8.51 12.38 -3.56
CA GLY A 179 8.34 10.99 -4.01
C GLY A 179 8.44 9.99 -2.86
N PRO A 180 8.24 8.69 -3.14
CA PRO A 180 8.41 7.62 -2.17
C PRO A 180 9.78 7.71 -1.46
N GLY A 181 9.76 7.73 -0.13
CA GLY A 181 10.95 7.74 0.72
C GLY A 181 11.34 6.32 1.16
N PHE A 182 12.53 5.87 0.76
CA PHE A 182 13.07 4.53 1.09
C PHE A 182 14.29 4.57 2.01
N GLY A 183 14.66 5.73 2.53
CA GLY A 183 15.80 5.87 3.44
C GLY A 183 15.55 6.97 4.48
N PRO A 184 16.39 7.04 5.52
CA PRO A 184 16.28 8.06 6.55
C PRO A 184 16.44 9.45 5.94
N VAL A 185 15.68 10.42 6.44
CA VAL A 185 15.99 11.83 6.22
C VAL A 185 17.01 12.22 7.28
N ALA A 186 18.14 12.78 6.84
CA ALA A 186 19.13 13.25 7.79
C ALA A 186 18.56 14.44 8.57
N ALA A 187 18.59 14.38 9.90
CA ALA A 187 18.01 15.37 10.81
C ALA A 187 18.51 16.83 10.60
N LEU A 188 19.58 17.01 9.81
CA LEU A 188 20.21 18.30 9.51
C LEU A 188 19.97 18.79 8.07
N THR A 189 19.17 18.10 7.25
CA THR A 189 18.93 18.57 5.88
C THR A 189 17.97 19.73 5.88
N GLN A 190 18.48 20.90 5.47
CA GLN A 190 17.62 22.04 5.23
C GLN A 190 16.57 21.71 4.16
N PRO A 191 15.37 22.31 4.21
CA PRO A 191 14.27 21.99 3.28
C PRO A 191 14.65 22.04 1.79
N TRP A 192 15.60 22.91 1.42
CA TRP A 192 16.10 23.00 0.04
C TRP A 192 16.94 21.78 -0.38
N PHE A 193 17.64 21.14 0.56
CA PHE A 193 18.43 19.93 0.31
C PHE A 193 17.51 18.72 0.10
N GLU A 194 16.46 18.60 0.90
CA GLU A 194 15.40 17.61 0.69
C GLU A 194 14.76 17.78 -0.69
N ALA A 195 14.37 19.00 -1.06
CA ALA A 195 13.78 19.27 -2.36
C ALA A 195 14.74 18.95 -3.54
N ALA A 196 16.04 19.27 -3.39
CA ALA A 196 17.03 19.05 -4.44
C ALA A 196 17.41 17.56 -4.61
N PHE A 197 17.55 16.80 -3.52
CA PHE A 197 18.05 15.43 -3.56
C PHE A 197 16.94 14.37 -3.47
N LEU A 198 15.88 14.60 -2.71
CA LEU A 198 14.74 13.69 -2.64
C LEU A 198 13.78 13.91 -3.81
N GLY A 199 13.71 15.13 -4.39
CA GLY A 199 12.85 15.44 -5.55
C GLY A 199 13.18 14.62 -6.81
N ALA A 200 14.35 13.98 -6.84
CA ALA A 200 14.69 12.98 -7.85
C ALA A 200 13.77 11.75 -7.79
N SER A 201 13.26 11.37 -6.62
CA SER A 201 12.41 10.19 -6.45
C SER A 201 11.11 10.29 -7.25
N LEU A 202 10.37 11.39 -7.12
CA LEU A 202 9.14 11.62 -7.91
C LEU A 202 9.45 11.78 -9.40
N ARG A 203 10.56 12.44 -9.75
CA ARG A 203 10.98 12.59 -11.15
C ARG A 203 11.24 11.24 -11.80
N ASP A 204 11.99 10.36 -11.13
CA ASP A 204 12.31 9.03 -11.62
C ASP A 204 11.06 8.16 -11.65
N PHE A 205 10.22 8.21 -10.62
CA PHE A 205 8.93 7.51 -10.59
C PHE A 205 8.06 7.94 -11.79
N ARG A 206 7.86 9.24 -11.99
CA ARG A 206 7.08 9.77 -13.11
C ARG A 206 7.67 9.36 -14.46
N ARG A 207 9.00 9.43 -14.61
CA ARG A 207 9.69 9.05 -15.84
C ARG A 207 9.54 7.55 -16.13
N THR A 208 9.76 6.70 -15.14
CA THR A 208 9.61 5.25 -15.27
C THR A 208 8.17 4.90 -15.62
N LEU A 209 7.19 5.49 -14.93
CA LEU A 209 5.78 5.28 -15.19
C LEU A 209 5.38 5.75 -16.61
N ALA A 210 5.85 6.92 -17.05
CA ALA A 210 5.59 7.46 -18.39
C ALA A 210 6.17 6.58 -19.52
N ASN A 211 7.33 5.97 -19.28
CA ASN A 211 8.04 5.16 -20.26
C ASN A 211 7.76 3.66 -20.10
N SER A 212 6.87 3.28 -19.18
CA SER A 212 6.59 1.88 -18.92
C SER A 212 5.82 1.27 -20.10
N PRO A 213 6.28 0.14 -20.67
CA PRO A 213 5.53 -0.56 -21.71
C PRO A 213 4.23 -1.17 -21.17
N HIS A 214 4.18 -1.42 -19.85
CA HIS A 214 3.07 -2.04 -19.14
C HIS A 214 2.86 -1.30 -17.81
N GLN A 215 2.18 -0.16 -17.88
CA GLN A 215 1.83 0.60 -16.67
C GLN A 215 0.98 -0.26 -15.74
N PRO A 216 1.17 -0.19 -14.41
CA PRO A 216 0.34 -0.92 -13.47
C PRO A 216 -1.11 -0.47 -13.62
N GLU A 217 -2.05 -1.40 -13.53
CA GLU A 217 -3.48 -1.09 -13.54
C GLU A 217 -3.92 -0.34 -12.30
N LEU A 218 -3.20 -0.51 -11.18
CA LEU A 218 -3.47 0.16 -9.92
C LEU A 218 -2.17 0.53 -9.20
N ILE A 219 -2.07 1.81 -8.78
CA ILE A 219 -1.03 2.30 -7.89
C ILE A 219 -1.67 2.81 -6.60
N GLY A 220 -1.21 2.33 -5.45
CA GLY A 220 -1.64 2.84 -4.14
C GLY A 220 -0.52 3.58 -3.44
N LEU A 221 -0.81 4.79 -2.94
CA LEU A 221 0.14 5.67 -2.24
C LEU A 221 -0.43 6.00 -0.86
N PHE A 222 -0.14 5.13 0.11
CA PHE A 222 -0.54 5.22 1.51
C PHE A 222 0.50 6.05 2.28
N ALA A 223 0.35 7.37 2.17
CA ALA A 223 1.30 8.35 2.68
C ALA A 223 0.58 9.67 2.92
N CYS A 224 0.96 10.49 3.90
CA CYS A 224 0.27 11.76 4.19
C CYS A 224 0.10 12.67 2.96
N ALA A 225 -1.11 13.17 2.74
CA ALA A 225 -1.50 14.09 1.67
C ALA A 225 -1.01 13.65 0.26
N SER A 226 -0.97 12.34 0.00
CA SER A 226 -0.41 11.80 -1.24
C SER A 226 -1.23 12.23 -2.48
N ARG A 227 -2.51 12.56 -2.32
CA ARG A 227 -3.34 13.15 -3.38
C ARG A 227 -2.77 14.47 -3.88
N ASP A 228 -2.51 15.40 -2.98
CA ASP A 228 -2.06 16.75 -3.32
C ASP A 228 -0.63 16.74 -3.86
N HIS A 229 0.18 15.80 -3.39
CA HIS A 229 1.57 15.66 -3.79
C HIS A 229 1.78 14.93 -5.12
N TYR A 230 0.97 13.91 -5.44
CA TYR A 230 1.30 12.98 -6.52
C TYR A 230 0.24 12.85 -7.60
N LEU A 231 -1.04 12.91 -7.24
CA LEU A 231 -2.11 12.42 -8.12
C LEU A 231 -2.11 13.11 -9.48
N ARG A 232 -2.03 14.44 -9.50
CA ARG A 232 -2.06 15.23 -10.74
C ARG A 232 -0.93 14.82 -11.69
N ASP A 233 0.29 14.75 -11.17
CA ASP A 233 1.49 14.57 -11.97
C ASP A 233 1.64 13.11 -12.46
N LEU A 234 1.21 12.14 -11.64
CA LEU A 234 1.24 10.72 -12.01
C LEU A 234 0.09 10.36 -12.97
N ALA A 235 -1.14 10.83 -12.71
CA ALA A 235 -2.27 10.56 -13.59
C ALA A 235 -2.11 11.19 -14.98
N ALA A 236 -1.35 12.30 -15.09
CA ALA A 236 -1.02 12.91 -16.37
C ALA A 236 -0.14 12.02 -17.26
N VAL A 237 0.73 11.19 -16.66
CA VAL A 237 1.64 10.30 -17.41
C VAL A 237 1.14 8.86 -17.51
N ALA A 238 0.18 8.47 -16.67
CA ALA A 238 -0.47 7.16 -16.67
C ALA A 238 -1.99 7.29 -16.56
N PRO A 239 -2.66 7.81 -17.60
CA PRO A 239 -4.10 8.09 -17.55
C PRO A 239 -4.98 6.83 -17.46
N ASN A 240 -4.41 5.65 -17.73
CA ASN A 240 -5.12 4.37 -17.67
C ASN A 240 -4.91 3.62 -16.34
N THR A 241 -4.05 4.15 -15.46
CA THR A 241 -3.78 3.60 -14.14
C THR A 241 -4.78 4.13 -13.12
N GLY A 242 -5.33 3.24 -12.30
CA GLY A 242 -6.07 3.63 -11.10
C GLY A 242 -5.12 4.08 -9.99
N PHE A 243 -5.55 5.05 -9.18
CA PHE A 243 -4.76 5.57 -8.07
C PHE A 243 -5.54 5.49 -6.76
N ILE A 244 -4.94 4.93 -5.72
CA ILE A 244 -5.39 5.07 -4.32
C ILE A 244 -4.48 6.09 -3.67
N VAL A 245 -5.05 7.17 -3.16
CA VAL A 245 -4.30 8.26 -2.52
C VAL A 245 -5.00 8.69 -1.24
N SER A 246 -4.24 9.25 -0.31
CA SER A 246 -4.76 9.84 0.92
C SER A 246 -5.10 11.31 0.71
N ASN A 247 -6.13 11.78 1.41
CA ASN A 247 -6.58 13.18 1.37
C ASN A 247 -5.91 14.07 2.42
N GLY A 248 -5.21 13.50 3.40
CA GLY A 248 -4.62 14.23 4.53
C GLY A 248 -3.58 13.40 5.25
N ASP A 249 -3.29 13.75 6.50
CA ASP A 249 -2.35 13.01 7.33
C ASP A 249 -2.88 11.60 7.63
N THR A 250 -2.00 10.61 7.49
CA THR A 250 -2.28 9.20 7.79
C THR A 250 -1.33 8.71 8.86
N GLN A 251 -1.77 7.70 9.61
CA GLN A 251 -0.92 6.98 10.56
C GLN A 251 -0.57 5.59 10.02
N PRO A 252 0.56 4.99 10.42
CA PRO A 252 1.00 3.72 9.86
C PRO A 252 0.03 2.54 10.05
N ASP A 253 -0.73 2.53 11.15
CA ASP A 253 -1.80 1.56 11.40
C ASP A 253 -2.97 1.73 10.42
N GLN A 254 -3.35 2.98 10.13
CA GLN A 254 -4.35 3.31 9.11
C GLN A 254 -3.88 2.89 7.72
N ASP A 255 -2.61 3.16 7.39
CA ASP A 255 -2.03 2.74 6.11
C ASP A 255 -2.09 1.21 5.96
N ASN A 256 -1.70 0.45 6.99
CA ASN A 256 -1.78 -1.01 6.99
C ASN A 256 -3.22 -1.55 6.90
N ALA A 257 -4.16 -0.93 7.62
CA ALA A 257 -5.58 -1.29 7.53
C ALA A 257 -6.13 -1.10 6.12
N ASN A 258 -5.74 0.01 5.47
CA ASN A 258 -6.18 0.33 4.13
C ASN A 258 -5.47 -0.48 3.05
N LEU A 259 -4.22 -0.91 3.28
CA LEU A 259 -3.56 -1.93 2.46
C LEU A 259 -4.34 -3.25 2.51
N LEU A 260 -4.72 -3.72 3.70
CA LEU A 260 -5.54 -4.92 3.85
C LEU A 260 -6.89 -4.79 3.16
N GLY A 261 -7.59 -3.67 3.35
CA GLY A 261 -8.87 -3.38 2.69
C GLY A 261 -8.73 -3.31 1.17
N THR A 262 -7.66 -2.71 0.66
CA THR A 262 -7.34 -2.66 -0.77
C THR A 262 -7.16 -4.05 -1.35
N LEU A 263 -6.34 -4.88 -0.70
CA LEU A 263 -6.09 -6.25 -1.14
C LEU A 263 -7.37 -7.08 -1.10
N ASP A 264 -8.13 -7.04 -0.01
CA ASP A 264 -9.39 -7.77 0.11
C ASP A 264 -10.39 -7.35 -0.99
N ALA A 265 -10.56 -6.04 -1.19
CA ALA A 265 -11.45 -5.50 -2.22
C ALA A 265 -11.01 -5.90 -3.64
N LEU A 266 -9.70 -5.86 -3.92
CA LEU A 266 -9.13 -6.25 -5.20
C LEU A 266 -9.34 -7.75 -5.48
N LEU A 267 -9.01 -8.61 -4.53
CA LEU A 267 -9.09 -10.06 -4.68
C LEU A 267 -10.54 -10.55 -4.74
N ARG A 268 -11.46 -9.87 -4.05
CA ARG A 268 -12.92 -10.07 -4.19
C ARG A 268 -13.48 -9.55 -5.50
N ARG A 269 -12.74 -8.69 -6.21
CA ARG A 269 -13.19 -7.97 -7.40
C ARG A 269 -14.39 -7.06 -7.11
N SER A 270 -14.28 -6.32 -6.01
CA SER A 270 -15.31 -5.43 -5.49
C SER A 270 -15.54 -4.23 -6.39
N CYS A 271 -16.79 -3.88 -6.68
CA CYS A 271 -17.06 -2.63 -7.40
C CYS A 271 -16.84 -1.39 -6.55
N LYS A 272 -16.79 -0.21 -7.19
CA LYS A 272 -16.48 1.08 -6.59
C LYS A 272 -17.01 1.26 -5.17
N ARG A 273 -18.32 1.13 -4.94
CA ARG A 273 -18.92 1.36 -3.62
C ARG A 273 -18.38 0.41 -2.54
N ALA A 274 -18.16 -0.86 -2.88
CA ALA A 274 -17.60 -1.83 -1.94
C ALA A 274 -16.09 -1.61 -1.74
N PHE A 275 -15.38 -1.21 -2.79
CA PHE A 275 -13.97 -0.83 -2.72
C PHE A 275 -13.77 0.40 -1.83
N ASP A 276 -14.54 1.47 -2.04
CA ASP A 276 -14.49 2.69 -1.22
C ASP A 276 -14.76 2.39 0.26
N ARG A 277 -15.71 1.48 0.56
CA ARG A 277 -15.96 1.03 1.93
C ARG A 277 -14.77 0.30 2.55
N ALA A 278 -14.04 -0.48 1.76
CA ALA A 278 -12.84 -1.18 2.21
C ALA A 278 -11.68 -0.21 2.49
N LEU A 279 -11.61 0.90 1.74
CA LEU A 279 -10.67 2.01 1.97
C LEU A 279 -11.06 2.94 3.14
N SER A 280 -12.12 2.60 3.88
CA SER A 280 -12.59 3.39 5.02
C SER A 280 -12.43 2.62 6.33
N ILE A 281 -11.57 1.59 6.36
CA ILE A 281 -11.44 0.63 7.48
C ILE A 281 -10.35 1.04 8.49
N GLY A 282 -9.60 2.11 8.24
CA GLY A 282 -8.58 2.60 9.19
C GLY A 282 -8.64 4.08 9.56
N GLY A 283 -9.33 4.93 8.79
CA GLY A 283 -9.15 6.40 8.88
C GLY A 283 -10.42 7.23 9.02
N GLY A 284 -11.57 6.60 9.25
CA GLY A 284 -12.87 7.25 9.09
C GLY A 284 -13.24 7.47 7.62
N ASP A 285 -14.46 7.96 7.37
CA ASP A 285 -14.92 8.24 6.01
C ASP A 285 -13.98 9.26 5.35
N SER A 286 -13.51 8.98 4.13
CA SER A 286 -12.71 9.85 3.25
C SER A 286 -11.19 9.97 3.46
N ALA A 287 -10.56 9.18 4.34
CA ALA A 287 -9.09 9.22 4.47
C ALA A 287 -8.36 8.89 3.16
N TYR A 288 -8.87 7.92 2.41
CA TYR A 288 -8.35 7.53 1.09
C TYR A 288 -9.43 7.63 0.03
N GLU A 289 -9.00 7.90 -1.20
CA GLU A 289 -9.87 7.86 -2.37
C GLU A 289 -9.26 7.01 -3.49
N LEU A 290 -10.15 6.31 -4.22
CA LEU A 290 -9.82 5.61 -5.44
C LEU A 290 -10.22 6.46 -6.66
N ARG A 291 -9.25 6.76 -7.52
CA ARG A 291 -9.39 7.59 -8.73
C ARG A 291 -8.97 6.81 -9.98
N GLY A 292 -9.67 7.03 -11.10
CA GLY A 292 -9.29 6.48 -12.41
C GLY A 292 -9.45 4.96 -12.59
N PHE A 293 -9.71 4.20 -11.53
CA PHE A 293 -9.79 2.74 -11.61
C PHE A 293 -11.12 2.24 -12.18
N PHE A 294 -12.24 2.79 -11.70
CA PHE A 294 -13.56 2.50 -12.23
C PHE A 294 -13.98 3.60 -13.19
N ASP A 295 -14.62 3.23 -14.28
CA ASP A 295 -15.21 4.22 -15.19
C ASP A 295 -16.20 5.10 -14.42
N PRO A 296 -16.31 6.39 -14.77
CA PRO A 296 -17.35 7.24 -14.20
C PRO A 296 -18.69 6.54 -14.39
N ILE A 297 -19.45 6.36 -13.31
CA ILE A 297 -20.83 5.87 -13.43
C ILE A 297 -21.54 6.84 -14.39
N PRO A 298 -22.04 6.38 -15.55
CA PRO A 298 -22.76 7.22 -16.48
C PRO A 298 -23.83 7.99 -15.73
N GLU A 299 -24.07 9.25 -16.09
CA GLU A 299 -25.04 10.08 -15.37
C GLU A 299 -26.46 9.47 -15.40
N SER A 300 -26.77 8.68 -16.43
CA SER A 300 -27.98 7.85 -16.55
C SER A 300 -28.11 6.75 -15.50
N ASP A 301 -26.99 6.26 -14.97
CA ASP A 301 -26.91 5.14 -14.04
C ASP A 301 -26.78 5.61 -12.58
N ARG A 302 -26.69 6.93 -12.37
CA ARG A 302 -26.84 7.54 -11.05
C ARG A 302 -28.32 7.45 -10.66
N ILE A 303 -28.72 6.32 -10.09
CA ILE A 303 -30.03 6.18 -9.47
C ILE A 303 -30.21 7.35 -8.50
N ALA A 304 -31.24 8.17 -8.74
CA ALA A 304 -31.56 9.31 -7.89
C ALA A 304 -31.66 8.81 -6.44
N PRO A 305 -31.00 9.46 -5.45
CA PRO A 305 -30.89 8.90 -4.10
C PRO A 305 -32.21 8.60 -3.40
N ASN A 306 -33.36 9.10 -3.88
CA ASN A 306 -34.63 9.10 -3.17
C ASN A 306 -35.85 8.68 -4.02
N THR A 307 -35.74 7.69 -4.90
CA THR A 307 -36.92 7.05 -5.49
C THR A 307 -37.09 5.63 -4.96
N TRP A 308 -37.22 5.53 -3.64
CA TRP A 308 -37.98 4.44 -3.03
C TRP A 308 -39.25 5.10 -2.48
N LEU A 309 -40.39 4.68 -3.04
CA LEU A 309 -41.74 5.03 -2.56
C LEU A 309 -41.91 4.64 -1.09
#